data_AF-A0A7X1P7E2-F1
#
_entry.id   AF-A0A7X1P7E2-F1
#
_cell.length_a   1.000
_cell.length_b   1.000
_cell.length_c   1.000
_cell.angle_alpha   90.00
_cell.angle_beta   90.00
_cell.angle_gamma   90.00
#
_symmetry.space_group_name_H-M   'P 1'
#
loop_
_entity.id
_entity.type
_entity.pdbx_description
1 polymer ?
#
loop_
_entity_poly.entity_id
_entity_poly.type
_entity_poly.pdbx_seq_one_letter_code
_entity_poly.pdbx_strand_id
1 'polypeptide(L)' 'MLSDKTLLVTGGTGTFGNAVLHRFLKSEFEEVRGFSREEIRQKRMQNLLRDDRVMFRIDHVREAPPCLRS' A
#
# COMPACT_ATOMS: atom_id res chain seq x y z
N MET A 1 -7.59 -13.63 13.10
CA MET A 1 -6.86 -14.14 11.92
C MET A 1 -6.82 -13.04 10.88
N LEU A 2 -5.64 -12.79 10.28
CA LEU A 2 -5.44 -11.78 9.22
C LEU A 2 -5.41 -12.41 7.82
N SER A 3 -5.47 -13.74 7.73
CA SER A 3 -5.26 -14.52 6.51
C SER A 3 -6.16 -14.11 5.34
N ASP A 4 -7.41 -13.71 5.61
CA ASP A 4 -8.39 -13.27 4.60
C ASP A 4 -8.64 -11.75 4.67
N LYS A 5 -7.62 -10.98 5.06
CA LYS A 5 -7.72 -9.53 5.22
C LYS A 5 -6.72 -8.82 4.33
N THR A 6 -7.23 -7.84 3.59
CA THR A 6 -6.42 -6.87 2.87
C THR A 6 -5.90 -5.80 3.83
N LEU A 7 -4.59 -5.63 3.90
CA LEU A 7 -3.94 -4.60 4.69
C LEU A 7 -3.75 -3.33 3.86
N LEU A 8 -4.37 -2.22 4.28
CA LEU A 8 -4.18 -0.92 3.65
C LEU A 8 -3.05 -0.15 4.34
N VAL A 9 -1.99 0.19 3.61
CA VAL A 9 -0.85 0.95 4.13
C VAL A 9 -0.71 2.27 3.38
N THR A 10 -1.23 3.35 3.96
CA THR A 10 -0.99 4.72 3.48
C THR A 10 0.38 5.19 3.98
N GLY A 11 1.22 5.73 3.10
CA GLY A 11 2.57 6.16 3.49
C GLY A 11 3.55 5.00 3.71
N GLY A 12 3.29 3.84 3.09
CA GLY A 12 4.12 2.63 3.20
C GLY A 12 5.58 2.79 2.75
N THR A 13 5.93 3.88 2.07
CA THR A 13 7.29 4.19 1.62
C THR A 13 8.16 4.85 2.69
N GLY A 14 7.60 5.24 3.83
CA GLY A 14 8.36 5.80 4.96
C GLY A 14 9.02 4.73 5.84
N THR A 15 9.96 5.13 6.70
CA THR A 15 10.69 4.23 7.63
C THR A 15 9.73 3.40 8.49
N PHE A 16 8.66 4.03 8.98
CA PHE A 16 7.63 3.35 9.77
C PHE A 16 6.84 2.34 8.93
N GLY A 17 6.38 2.75 7.75
CA GLY A 17 5.64 1.89 6.82
C GLY A 17 6.44 0.65 6.43
N ASN A 18 7.74 0.80 6.17
CA ASN A 18 8.60 -0.32 5.82
C ASN A 18 8.79 -1.30 7.00
N ALA A 19 9.00 -0.80 8.22
CA ALA A 19 9.12 -1.66 9.41
C ALA A 19 7.83 -2.46 9.68
N VAL A 20 6.69 -1.81 9.48
CA VAL A 20 5.36 -2.41 9.61
C VAL A 20 5.15 -3.49 8.54
N LEU A 21 5.46 -3.19 7.27
CA LEU A 21 5.39 -4.15 6.17
C LEU A 21 6.27 -5.37 6.42
N HIS A 22 7.52 -5.19 6.84
CA HIS A 22 8.41 -6.30 7.19
C HIS A 22 7.90 -7.18 8.33
N ARG A 23 7.14 -6.60 9.28
CA ARG A 23 6.51 -7.37 10.36
C ARG A 23 5.32 -8.18 9.85
N PHE A 24 4.50 -7.58 9.00
CA PHE A 24 3.32 -8.24 8.42
C PHE A 24 3.67 -9.27 7.34
N LEU A 25 4.79 -9.12 6.63
CA LEU A 25 5.31 -10.14 5.69
C LEU A 25 5.55 -11.51 6.35
N LYS A 26 5.83 -11.53 7.66
CA LYS A 26 5.99 -12.76 8.46
C LYS A 26 4.67 -13.35 8.95
N SER A 27 3.56 -12.67 8.68
CA SER A 27 2.21 -13.10 9.06
C SER A 27 1.44 -13.52 7.79
N GLU A 28 0.38 -14.30 7.98
CA GLU A 28 -0.53 -14.63 6.89
C GLU A 28 -1.54 -13.50 6.69
N PHE A 29 -1.56 -12.94 5.49
CA PHE A 29 -2.51 -11.96 4.99
C PHE A 29 -2.69 -12.20 3.50
N GLU A 30 -3.84 -11.78 2.97
CA GLU A 30 -4.22 -12.01 1.58
C GLU A 30 -3.51 -11.03 0.64
N GLU A 31 -3.57 -9.74 0.95
CA GLU A 31 -3.00 -8.70 0.10
C GLU A 31 -2.61 -7.45 0.92
N VAL A 32 -1.53 -6.78 0.52
CA VAL A 32 -1.17 -5.45 1.02
C VAL A 32 -1.36 -4.43 -0.11
N ARG A 33 -2.15 -3.38 0.17
CA ARG A 33 -2.31 -2.23 -0.73
C ARG A 33 -1.57 -1.03 -0.19
N GLY A 34 -0.57 -0.57 -0.93
CA GLY A 34 0.15 0.66 -0.64
C GLY A 34 -0.30 1.82 -1.53
N PHE A 35 -0.78 2.92 -0.93
CA PHE A 35 -1.05 4.16 -1.66
C PHE A 35 0.08 5.17 -1.45
N SER A 36 0.62 5.67 -2.57
CA SER A 36 1.57 6.79 -2.60
C SER A 36 1.45 7.52 -3.94
N ARG A 37 1.93 8.76 -3.98
CA ARG A 37 1.97 9.60 -5.19
C ARG A 37 3.28 9.45 -5.98
N GLU A 38 4.27 8.80 -5.37
CA GLU A 38 5.63 8.72 -5.92
C GLU A 38 5.89 7.32 -6.49
N GLU A 39 5.68 7.17 -7.80
CA GLU A 39 5.88 5.92 -8.54
C GLU A 39 7.27 5.33 -8.36
N ILE A 40 8.32 6.16 -8.38
CA ILE A 40 9.72 5.74 -8.20
C ILE A 40 9.90 5.03 -6.84
N ARG A 41 9.29 5.58 -5.79
CA ARG A 41 9.38 4.98 -4.45
C ARG A 41 8.57 3.68 -4.36
N GLN A 42 7.42 3.62 -5.01
CA GLN A 42 6.62 2.39 -5.09
C GLN A 42 7.38 1.28 -5.82
N LYS A 43 7.95 1.56 -7.00
CA LYS A 43 8.73 0.60 -7.78
C LYS A 43 9.93 0.07 -6.99
N ARG A 44 10.63 0.96 -6.29
CA ARG A 44 11.74 0.58 -5.40
C ARG A 44 11.25 -0.31 -4.26
N MET A 45 10.12 0.02 -3.63
CA MET A 45 9.58 -0.78 -2.52
C MET A 45 9.10 -2.15 -2.98
N GLN A 46 8.46 -2.22 -4.14
CA GLN A 46 8.07 -3.48 -4.77
C GLN A 46 9.29 -4.37 -5.05
N ASN A 47 10.37 -3.79 -5.59
CA ASN A 47 11.62 -4.51 -5.83
C ASN A 47 12.36 -4.91 -4.53
N LEU A 48 12.18 -4.18 -3.44
CA LEU A 48 12.78 -4.51 -2.14
C LEU A 48 12.03 -5.64 -1.43
N LEU A 49 10.70 -5.65 -1.53
CA LEU A 49 9.86 -6.65 -0.87
C LEU A 49 9.80 -7.96 -1.65
N ARG A 50 9.85 -7.93 -3.00
CA ARG A 50 9.81 -9.12 -3.89
C ARG A 50 8.75 -10.15 -3.49
N ASP A 51 7.57 -9.67 -3.12
CA ASP A 51 6.47 -10.51 -2.66
C ASP A 51 5.23 -10.21 -3.50
N ASP A 52 4.64 -11.25 -4.07
CA ASP A 52 3.49 -11.13 -4.99
C ASP A 52 2.22 -10.65 -4.27
N ARG A 53 2.17 -10.73 -2.94
CA ARG A 53 1.05 -10.23 -2.12
C ARG A 53 1.07 -8.71 -1.95
N VAL A 54 2.14 -8.04 -2.36
CA VAL A 54 2.31 -6.59 -2.22
C VAL A 54 1.98 -5.90 -3.53
N MET A 55 0.83 -5.24 -3.57
CA MET A 55 0.40 -4.44 -4.72
C MET A 55 0.39 -2.94 -4.37
N PHE A 56 1.17 -2.16 -5.11
CA PHE A 56 1.12 -0.69 -5.03
C PHE A 56 0.21 -0.16 -6.13
N ARG A 57 -0.79 0.66 -5.79
CA ARG A 57 -1.61 1.39 -6.76
C ARG A 57 -1.34 2.89 -6.63
N ILE A 58 -1.19 3.55 -7.77
CA ILE A 58 -1.22 5.01 -7.86
C ILE A 58 -2.69 5.41 -7.75
N ASP A 59 -3.02 6.12 -6.68
CA ASP A 59 -4.36 6.65 -6.48
C ASP A 59 -4.28 8.16 -6.30
N HIS A 60 -5.06 8.89 -7.08
CA HIS A 60 -5.22 10.32 -6.92
C HIS A 60 -6.19 10.55 -5.76
N VAL A 61 -5.68 10.48 -4.52
CA VAL A 61 -6.39 10.69 -3.22
C VAL A 61 -7.17 12.02 -3.14
N ARG A 62 -7.18 12.85 -4.19
CA ARG A 62 -7.80 14.19 -4.22
C ARG A 62 -8.78 14.42 -5.37
N GLU A 63 -9.31 13.39 -6.02
CA GLU A 63 -10.59 13.61 -6.70
C GLU A 63 -11.68 13.69 -5.62
N ALA A 64 -11.91 14.91 -5.15
CA ALA A 64 -13.16 15.23 -4.45
C ALA A 64 -14.30 14.77 -5.37
N PRO A 65 -15.32 14.06 -4.87
CA PRO A 65 -16.51 13.80 -5.68
C PRO A 65 -16.96 15.16 -6.24
N PRO A 66 -17.32 15.26 -7.53
CA PRO A 66 -17.84 16.50 -8.06
C PRO A 66 -19.00 16.88 -7.16
N CYS A 67 -18.82 17.93 -6.36
CA CYS A 67 -19.87 18.44 -5.50
C CYS A 67 -21.09 18.60 -6.39
N LEU A 68 -22.20 18.00 -5.96
CA LEU A 68 -23.47 17.98 -6.69
C LEU A 68 -23.65 19.32 -7.41
N ARG A 69 -23.54 19.29 -8.74
CA ARG A 69 -24.07 20.36 -9.57
C ARG A 69 -25.58 20.26 -9.41
N SER A 70 -26.11 21.14 -8.56
CA SER A 70 -27.52 21.50 -8.46
C SER A 70 -28.10 21.82 -9.82
#